data_AF-A0A535SNG8-F1
#
_entry.id   AF-A0A535SNG8-F1
#
_cell.length_a   1.000
_cell.length_b   1.000
_cell.length_c   1.000
_cell.angle_alpha   90.00
_cell.angle_beta   90.00
_cell.angle_gamma   90.00
#
_symmetry.space_group_name_H-M   'P 1'
#
loop_
_entity.id
_entity.type
_entity.pdbx_description
1 polymer ?
#
loop_
_entity_poly.entity_id
_entity_poly.type
_entity_poly.pdbx_seq_one_letter_code
_entity_poly.pdbx_strand_id
1 'polypeptide(L)'
;MRQKQEAGALENETVSWWSWRPGIKPRNAFIIGGLLSLVALLLLCLGLFTLIFGIEDSVSQPLQVPGIVTQHRANSVDGQLRLWIRLHTTGFSDEVVPVVSEIEFHSIRDGDTILLDYSPNLHILYALEGNSQRYVLPNSGSSGIFVGAVALLLLGSVLLLYPAVLAYWGWRDLYDRRESRCEIT
;
A
#
# COMPACT_ATOMS: atom_id res chain seq x y z
N MET A 1 2.55 -51.06 -24.08
CA MET A 1 3.28 -49.77 -23.96
C MET A 1 2.68 -48.61 -24.79
N ARG A 2 1.78 -48.87 -25.75
CA ARG A 2 1.15 -47.82 -26.61
C ARG A 2 0.14 -46.89 -25.90
N GLN A 3 -0.69 -47.43 -25.00
CA GLN A 3 -1.73 -46.64 -24.30
C GLN A 3 -1.18 -45.52 -23.40
N LYS A 4 0.05 -45.65 -22.89
CA LYS A 4 0.67 -44.61 -22.04
C LYS A 4 1.13 -43.39 -22.85
N GLN A 5 1.39 -43.56 -24.15
CA GLN A 5 1.73 -42.46 -25.06
C GLN A 5 0.48 -41.71 -25.53
N GLU A 6 -0.64 -42.40 -25.72
CA GLU A 6 -1.91 -41.77 -26.14
C GLU A 6 -2.53 -40.93 -25.01
N ALA A 7 -2.42 -41.37 -23.75
CA ALA A 7 -2.86 -40.56 -22.60
C ALA A 7 -2.04 -39.27 -22.42
N GLY A 8 -0.72 -39.33 -22.65
CA GLY A 8 0.16 -38.15 -22.59
C GLY A 8 0.00 -37.21 -23.81
N ALA A 9 -0.44 -37.74 -24.95
CA ALA A 9 -0.77 -36.93 -26.13
C ALA A 9 -2.08 -36.14 -25.94
N LEU A 10 -3.11 -36.77 -25.36
CA LEU A 10 -4.38 -36.10 -25.02
C LEU A 10 -4.24 -35.03 -23.93
N GLU A 11 -3.38 -35.24 -22.92
CA GLU A 11 -3.03 -34.21 -21.94
C GLU A 11 -2.26 -33.02 -22.58
N ASN A 12 -1.35 -33.30 -23.52
CA ASN A 12 -0.62 -32.25 -24.22
C ASN A 12 -1.50 -31.50 -25.23
N GLU A 13 -2.45 -32.15 -25.89
CA GLU A 13 -3.38 -31.51 -26.84
C GLU A 13 -4.47 -30.70 -26.14
N THR A 14 -4.91 -31.10 -24.96
CA THR A 14 -5.94 -30.34 -24.24
C THR A 14 -5.47 -28.98 -23.72
N VAL A 15 -4.14 -28.80 -23.62
CA VAL A 15 -3.46 -27.57 -23.14
C VAL A 15 -2.69 -26.86 -24.27
N SER A 16 -2.48 -27.49 -25.43
CA SER A 16 -1.71 -26.92 -26.55
C SER A 16 -2.39 -25.73 -27.25
N TRP A 17 -3.69 -25.54 -27.08
CA TRP A 17 -4.42 -24.46 -27.76
C TRP A 17 -4.15 -23.06 -27.18
N TRP A 18 -3.52 -22.98 -26.01
CA TRP A 18 -2.98 -21.73 -25.44
C TRP A 18 -1.73 -21.20 -26.17
N SER A 19 -1.29 -21.86 -27.26
CA SER A 19 -0.06 -21.53 -28.00
C SER A 19 -0.04 -20.17 -28.70
N TRP A 20 -1.15 -19.41 -28.71
CA TRP A 20 -1.28 -18.21 -29.54
C TRP A 20 -1.05 -16.86 -28.84
N ARG A 21 -0.63 -16.80 -27.56
CA ARG A 21 -0.38 -15.51 -26.87
C ARG A 21 0.90 -15.51 -26.01
N PRO A 22 1.52 -14.34 -25.85
CA PRO A 22 2.93 -14.08 -26.18
C PRO A 22 3.89 -15.10 -25.57
N GLY A 23 4.32 -16.10 -26.35
CA GLY A 23 5.50 -16.95 -26.12
C GLY A 23 5.62 -17.74 -24.80
N ILE A 24 4.64 -17.64 -23.90
CA ILE A 24 4.71 -18.18 -22.54
C ILE A 24 3.82 -19.42 -22.45
N LYS A 25 4.38 -20.52 -21.96
CA LYS A 25 3.62 -21.76 -21.71
C LYS A 25 2.43 -21.47 -20.79
N PRO A 26 1.24 -22.06 -21.01
CA PRO A 26 0.02 -21.77 -20.24
C PRO A 26 0.22 -21.88 -18.72
N ARG A 27 0.94 -22.90 -18.27
CA ARG A 27 1.32 -23.06 -16.86
C ARG A 27 2.03 -21.83 -16.28
N ASN A 28 2.95 -21.22 -17.03
CA ASN A 28 3.69 -20.04 -16.59
C ASN A 28 2.79 -18.80 -16.61
N ALA A 29 1.90 -18.67 -17.61
CA ALA A 29 0.93 -17.58 -17.67
C ALA A 29 -0.01 -17.57 -16.46
N PHE A 30 -0.50 -18.74 -16.03
CA PHE A 30 -1.31 -18.87 -14.82
C PHE A 30 -0.54 -18.52 -13.53
N ILE A 31 0.71 -19.00 -13.39
CA ILE A 31 1.53 -18.68 -12.21
C ILE A 31 1.81 -17.19 -12.12
N ILE A 32 2.20 -16.57 -13.24
CA ILE A 32 2.50 -15.14 -13.30
C ILE A 32 1.23 -14.32 -13.07
N GLY A 33 0.13 -14.64 -13.76
CA GLY A 33 -1.15 -13.96 -13.57
C GLY A 33 -1.70 -14.09 -12.16
N GLY A 34 -1.58 -15.27 -11.55
CA GLY A 34 -1.97 -15.52 -10.16
C GLY A 34 -1.15 -14.69 -9.17
N LEU A 35 0.19 -14.70 -9.28
CA LEU A 35 1.05 -13.88 -8.43
C LEU A 35 0.75 -12.38 -8.61
N LEU A 36 0.59 -11.92 -9.86
CA LEU A 36 0.27 -10.54 -10.16
C LEU A 36 -1.09 -10.14 -9.58
N SER A 37 -2.08 -11.03 -9.62
CA SER A 37 -3.40 -10.80 -9.01
C SER A 37 -3.32 -10.69 -7.49
N LEU A 38 -2.49 -11.51 -6.84
CA LEU A 38 -2.28 -11.46 -5.39
C LEU A 38 -1.63 -10.13 -4.99
N VAL A 39 -0.57 -9.73 -5.69
CA VAL A 39 0.10 -8.44 -5.45
C VAL A 39 -0.87 -7.28 -5.70
N ALA A 40 -1.63 -7.32 -6.79
CA ALA A 40 -2.61 -6.28 -7.09
C ALA A 40 -3.69 -6.15 -6.02
N LEU A 41 -4.25 -7.28 -5.57
CA LEU A 41 -5.26 -7.30 -4.50
C LEU A 41 -4.69 -6.77 -3.19
N LEU A 42 -3.45 -7.14 -2.85
CA LEU A 42 -2.77 -6.62 -1.67
C LEU A 42 -2.60 -5.09 -1.74
N LEU A 43 -2.17 -4.56 -2.88
CA LEU A 43 -2.05 -3.10 -3.10
C LEU A 43 -3.41 -2.40 -3.02
N LEU A 44 -4.46 -2.98 -3.59
CA LEU A 44 -5.82 -2.46 -3.51
C LEU A 44 -6.35 -2.46 -2.08
N CYS A 45 -6.15 -3.54 -1.33
CA CYS A 45 -6.55 -3.65 0.07
C CYS A 45 -5.81 -2.62 0.93
N LEU A 46 -4.50 -2.48 0.77
CA LEU A 46 -3.70 -1.47 1.47
C LEU A 46 -4.14 -0.04 1.12
N GLY A 47 -4.37 0.24 -0.17
CA GLY A 47 -4.87 1.53 -0.65
C GLY A 47 -6.26 1.85 -0.08
N LEU A 48 -7.18 0.90 -0.07
CA LEU A 48 -8.52 1.08 0.50
C LEU A 48 -8.47 1.28 2.02
N PHE A 49 -7.69 0.47 2.72
CA PHE A 49 -7.52 0.57 4.17
C PHE A 49 -6.98 1.96 4.54
N THR A 50 -5.87 2.37 3.94
CA THR A 50 -5.25 3.68 4.19
C THR A 50 -6.18 4.84 3.82
N LEU A 51 -6.98 4.71 2.75
CA LEU A 51 -7.95 5.73 2.36
C LEU A 51 -9.09 5.86 3.39
N ILE A 52 -9.70 4.75 3.80
CA ILE A 52 -10.83 4.76 4.74
C ILE A 52 -10.40 5.34 6.08
N PHE A 53 -9.32 4.79 6.67
CA PHE A 53 -8.82 5.26 7.96
C PHE A 53 -8.26 6.69 7.87
N GLY A 54 -7.70 7.09 6.73
CA GLY A 54 -7.28 8.48 6.50
C GLY A 54 -8.45 9.47 6.46
N ILE A 55 -9.60 9.07 5.87
CA ILE A 55 -10.83 9.87 5.89
C ILE A 55 -11.37 9.97 7.32
N GLU A 56 -11.48 8.83 8.02
CA GLU A 56 -11.95 8.80 9.41
C GLU A 56 -11.07 9.64 10.34
N ASP A 57 -9.75 9.54 10.22
CA ASP A 57 -8.79 10.33 11.00
C ASP A 57 -8.92 11.84 10.70
N SER A 58 -9.27 12.22 9.47
CA SER A 58 -9.39 13.63 9.06
C SER A 58 -10.58 14.35 9.70
N VAL A 59 -11.62 13.61 10.11
CA VAL A 59 -12.81 14.15 10.79
C VAL A 59 -12.81 13.92 12.30
N SER A 60 -11.86 13.13 12.79
CA SER A 60 -11.75 12.75 14.19
C SER A 60 -10.89 13.73 14.98
N GLN A 61 -11.08 13.75 16.30
CA GLN A 61 -10.21 14.52 17.19
C GLN A 61 -8.83 13.85 17.26
N PRO A 62 -7.73 14.64 17.28
CA PRO A 62 -6.39 14.09 17.47
C PRO A 62 -6.27 13.32 18.77
N LEU A 63 -5.45 12.27 18.72
CA LEU A 63 -4.94 11.63 19.92
C LEU A 63 -3.73 12.44 20.42
N GLN A 64 -3.95 13.21 21.47
CA GLN A 64 -2.92 14.08 22.03
C GLN A 64 -2.03 13.30 23.00
N VAL A 65 -0.72 13.32 22.76
CA VAL A 65 0.26 12.64 23.58
C VAL A 65 1.30 13.65 24.08
N PRO A 66 1.52 13.79 25.40
CA PRO A 66 2.52 14.71 25.91
C PRO A 66 3.94 14.18 25.67
N GLY A 67 4.84 15.09 25.29
CA GLY A 67 6.26 14.82 25.11
C GLY A 67 7.13 16.00 25.53
N ILE A 68 8.42 15.73 25.73
CA ILE A 68 9.41 16.73 26.09
C ILE A 68 10.47 16.78 25.00
N VAL A 69 10.78 17.99 24.52
CA VAL A 69 11.83 18.17 23.52
C VAL A 69 13.19 18.03 24.19
N THR A 70 13.98 17.05 23.74
CA THR A 70 15.29 16.75 24.32
C THR A 70 16.42 17.38 23.53
N GLN A 71 16.28 17.48 22.20
CA GLN A 71 17.33 17.99 21.33
C GLN A 71 16.81 18.53 20.01
N HIS A 72 17.43 19.59 19.51
CA HIS A 72 17.25 20.11 18.14
C HIS A 72 18.47 19.77 17.28
N ARG A 73 18.26 19.16 16.11
CA ARG A 73 19.37 18.84 15.18
C ARG A 73 18.99 19.10 13.73
N ALA A 74 19.79 19.91 13.06
CA ALA A 74 19.78 20.01 11.61
C ALA A 74 20.64 18.88 11.03
N ASN A 75 20.07 18.04 10.16
CA ASN A 75 20.83 16.98 9.52
C ASN A 75 21.53 17.54 8.28
N SER A 76 22.86 17.58 8.28
CA SER A 76 23.65 18.19 7.18
C SER A 76 23.57 17.42 5.86
N VAL A 77 23.11 16.16 5.88
CA VAL A 77 23.00 15.31 4.70
C VAL A 77 21.74 15.64 3.89
N ASP A 78 20.60 15.79 4.56
CA ASP A 78 19.29 16.02 3.91
C ASP A 78 18.82 17.48 4.01
N GLY A 79 19.54 18.32 4.77
CA GLY A 79 19.13 19.70 5.07
C GLY A 79 17.89 19.82 5.96
N GLN A 80 17.32 18.70 6.41
CA GLN A 80 16.09 18.68 7.20
C GLN A 80 16.35 19.01 8.67
N LEU A 81 15.46 19.84 9.22
CA LEU A 81 15.44 20.24 10.62
C LEU A 81 14.61 19.24 11.42
N ARG A 82 15.19 18.67 12.46
CA ARG A 82 14.57 17.60 13.25
C ARG A 82 14.55 17.94 14.73
N LEU A 83 13.45 17.60 15.38
CA LEU A 83 13.31 17.65 16.83
C LEU A 83 13.39 16.25 17.39
N TRP A 84 14.10 16.07 18.49
CA TRP A 84 14.07 14.83 19.27
C TRP A 84 13.13 15.06 20.44
N ILE A 85 12.10 14.22 20.51
CA ILE A 85 11.04 14.36 21.50
C ILE A 85 10.95 13.03 22.24
N ARG A 86 11.07 13.09 23.56
CA ARG A 86 10.90 11.93 24.43
C ARG A 86 9.46 11.88 24.92
N LEU A 87 8.82 10.72 24.76
CA LEU A 87 7.47 10.45 25.22
C LEU A 87 7.53 9.52 26.43
N HIS A 88 6.56 9.66 27.33
CA HIS A 88 6.45 8.81 28.54
C HIS A 88 5.13 8.03 28.56
N THR A 89 4.40 8.03 27.44
CA THR A 89 3.07 7.42 27.34
C THR A 89 3.18 5.98 26.86
N THR A 90 2.54 5.06 27.58
CA THR A 90 2.53 3.64 27.23
C THR A 90 1.82 3.40 25.89
N GLY A 91 2.39 2.53 25.06
CA GLY A 91 1.87 2.23 23.71
C GLY A 91 2.45 3.10 22.59
N PHE A 92 3.26 4.11 22.92
CA PHE A 92 4.02 4.92 21.97
C PHE A 92 5.51 4.62 22.06
N SER A 93 6.27 4.98 21.02
CA SER A 93 7.72 4.95 21.06
C SER A 93 8.23 5.92 22.12
N ASP A 94 9.23 5.51 22.91
CA ASP A 94 9.86 6.37 23.92
C ASP A 94 10.47 7.64 23.31
N GLU A 95 10.78 7.60 22.02
CA GLU A 95 11.42 8.69 21.29
C GLU A 95 10.88 8.81 19.86
N VAL A 96 10.60 10.04 19.45
CA VAL A 96 10.08 10.38 18.11
C VAL A 96 10.86 11.57 17.57
N VAL A 97 11.17 11.50 16.27
CA VAL A 97 12.06 12.47 15.60
C VAL A 97 11.37 13.10 14.39
N PRO A 98 10.39 14.00 14.59
CA PRO A 98 9.70 14.63 13.47
C PRO A 98 10.59 15.66 12.77
N VAL A 99 10.32 15.86 11.48
CA VAL A 99 10.87 16.97 10.69
C VAL A 99 9.99 18.19 10.91
N VAL A 100 10.56 19.36 11.13
CA VAL A 100 9.86 20.62 11.40
C VAL A 100 10.28 21.72 10.42
N SER A 101 9.49 22.79 10.28
CA SER A 101 9.95 23.95 9.50
C SER A 101 10.96 24.79 10.30
N GLU A 102 11.62 25.70 9.60
CA GLU A 102 12.63 26.59 10.17
C GLU A 102 12.07 27.49 11.29
N ILE A 103 10.82 27.92 11.15
CA ILE A 103 10.17 28.80 12.14
C ILE A 103 10.04 28.07 13.46
N GLU A 104 9.46 26.88 13.46
CA GLU A 104 9.26 26.15 14.72
C GLU A 104 10.49 25.38 15.21
N PHE A 105 11.49 25.12 14.36
CA PHE A 105 12.82 24.72 14.81
C PHE A 105 13.50 25.79 15.68
N HIS A 106 13.22 27.08 15.44
CA HIS A 106 13.77 28.19 16.21
C HIS A 106 12.86 28.68 17.34
N SER A 107 11.55 28.41 17.27
CA SER A 107 10.60 28.82 18.32
C SER A 107 10.55 27.85 19.50
N ILE A 108 10.69 26.55 19.23
CA ILE A 108 10.68 25.49 20.24
C ILE A 108 12.08 25.37 20.86
N ARG A 109 12.14 25.16 22.17
CA ARG A 109 13.40 25.05 22.92
C ARG A 109 13.57 23.67 23.53
N ASP A 110 14.83 23.31 23.78
CA ASP A 110 15.14 22.11 24.56
C ASP A 110 14.55 22.23 25.97
N GLY A 111 13.87 21.18 26.41
CA GLY A 111 13.15 21.12 27.68
C GLY A 111 11.67 21.54 27.59
N ASP A 112 11.22 22.07 26.45
CA ASP A 112 9.81 22.45 26.28
C ASP A 112 8.90 21.22 26.32
N THR A 113 7.79 21.34 27.04
CA THR A 113 6.69 20.37 27.03
C THR A 113 5.77 20.69 25.87
N ILE A 114 5.60 19.73 24.97
CA ILE A 114 4.74 19.86 23.79
C ILE A 114 3.74 18.70 23.75
N LEU A 115 2.57 18.97 23.19
CA LEU A 115 1.57 17.95 22.88
C LEU A 115 1.78 17.49 21.44
N LEU A 116 1.77 16.19 21.23
CA LEU A 116 1.91 15.57 19.92
C LEU A 116 0.52 15.13 19.46
N ASP A 117 0.07 15.68 18.33
CA ASP A 117 -1.21 15.32 17.73
C ASP A 117 -1.01 14.12 16.79
N TYR A 118 -1.48 12.95 17.24
CA TYR A 118 -1.51 11.73 16.43
C TYR A 118 -2.87 11.52 15.79
N SER A 119 -2.84 10.89 14.61
CA SER A 119 -4.05 10.40 13.97
C SER A 119 -4.57 9.17 14.75
N PRO A 120 -5.87 9.10 15.07
CA PRO A 120 -6.38 8.10 16.02
C PRO A 120 -6.30 6.66 15.50
N ASN A 121 -6.47 6.42 14.20
CA ASN A 121 -6.42 5.07 13.65
C ASN A 121 -5.07 4.76 12.99
N LEU A 122 -4.53 5.67 12.18
CA LEU A 122 -3.25 5.43 11.49
C LEU A 122 -2.03 5.64 12.40
N HIS A 123 -2.20 6.22 13.60
CA HIS A 123 -1.12 6.51 14.56
C HIS A 123 0.02 7.34 13.94
N ILE A 124 -0.32 8.24 13.02
CA ILE A 124 0.65 9.11 12.35
C ILE A 124 0.70 10.45 13.08
N LEU A 125 1.91 10.85 13.47
CA LEU A 125 2.16 12.18 14.03
C LEU A 125 2.03 13.23 12.92
N TYR A 126 1.11 14.18 13.06
CA TYR A 126 0.83 15.15 12.00
C TYR A 126 0.92 16.61 12.44
N ALA A 127 0.85 16.88 13.74
CA ALA A 127 1.07 18.20 14.30
C ALA A 127 1.71 18.13 15.69
N LEU A 128 2.31 19.26 16.09
CA LEU A 128 2.78 19.52 17.44
C LEU A 128 2.01 20.71 17.98
N GLU A 129 1.63 20.70 19.24
CA GLU A 129 1.01 21.82 19.93
C GLU A 129 1.91 22.24 21.09
N GLY A 130 2.33 23.51 21.07
CA GLY A 130 3.23 24.08 22.07
C GLY A 130 3.01 25.58 22.16
N ASN A 131 3.16 26.16 23.36
CA ASN A 131 2.97 27.59 23.59
C ASN A 131 1.62 28.14 23.07
N SER A 132 0.55 27.33 23.22
CA SER A 132 -0.80 27.63 22.71
C SER A 132 -0.89 27.84 21.20
N GLN A 133 0.10 27.33 20.44
CA GLN A 133 0.12 27.33 19.00
C GLN A 133 0.21 25.90 18.47
N ARG A 134 -0.46 25.68 17.34
CA ARG A 134 -0.46 24.41 16.63
C ARG A 134 0.45 24.49 15.42
N TYR A 135 1.45 23.63 15.40
CA TYR A 135 2.46 23.50 14.35
C TYR A 135 2.18 22.26 13.52
N VAL A 136 1.80 22.45 12.25
CA VAL A 136 1.58 21.32 11.34
C VAL A 136 2.92 20.84 10.82
N LEU A 137 3.17 19.55 10.98
CA LEU A 137 4.43 18.96 10.57
C LEU A 137 4.49 18.83 9.04
N PRO A 138 5.64 19.14 8.41
CA PRO A 138 5.86 18.95 6.98
C PRO A 138 5.79 17.47 6.61
N ASN A 139 5.21 17.17 5.45
CA ASN A 139 5.05 15.83 4.87
C ASN A 139 4.23 14.81 5.69
N SER A 140 3.62 15.21 6.80
CA SER A 140 2.74 14.36 7.62
C SER A 140 1.26 14.76 7.52
N GLY A 141 0.92 15.68 6.61
CA GLY A 141 -0.45 16.06 6.34
C GLY A 141 -1.25 14.93 5.68
N SER A 142 -2.56 14.91 5.92
CA SER A 142 -3.50 13.94 5.34
C SER A 142 -3.41 13.83 3.82
N SER A 143 -3.04 14.92 3.13
CA SER A 143 -2.81 14.95 1.68
C SER A 143 -1.79 13.93 1.19
N GLY A 144 -0.67 13.73 1.89
CA GLY A 144 0.36 12.77 1.50
C GLY A 144 -0.14 11.32 1.61
N ILE A 145 -0.91 11.03 2.66
CA ILE A 145 -1.54 9.74 2.88
C ILE A 145 -2.58 9.45 1.79
N PHE A 146 -3.42 10.44 1.45
CA PHE A 146 -4.40 10.32 0.37
C PHE A 146 -3.76 10.07 -0.99
N VAL A 147 -2.71 10.83 -1.33
CA VAL A 147 -1.98 10.65 -2.59
C VAL A 147 -1.35 9.26 -2.66
N GLY A 148 -0.72 8.81 -1.56
CA GLY A 148 -0.16 7.46 -1.46
C GLY A 148 -1.22 6.37 -1.63
N ALA A 149 -2.36 6.50 -0.95
CA ALA A 149 -3.48 5.56 -1.05
C ALA A 149 -4.03 5.50 -2.48
N VAL A 150 -4.26 6.64 -3.13
CA VAL A 150 -4.73 6.70 -4.52
C VAL A 150 -3.70 6.08 -5.47
N ALA A 151 -2.41 6.34 -5.27
CA ALA A 151 -1.35 5.74 -6.07
C ALA A 151 -1.33 4.21 -5.94
N LEU A 152 -1.49 3.67 -4.72
CA LEU A 152 -1.61 2.23 -4.47
C LEU A 152 -2.83 1.63 -5.18
N LEU A 153 -3.98 2.33 -5.13
CA LEU A 153 -5.20 1.89 -5.80
C LEU A 153 -5.04 1.86 -7.32
N LEU A 154 -4.47 2.91 -7.90
CA LEU A 154 -4.20 2.99 -9.34
C LEU A 154 -3.20 1.91 -9.77
N LEU A 155 -2.11 1.75 -9.04
CA LEU A 155 -1.10 0.73 -9.33
C LEU A 155 -1.70 -0.68 -9.26
N GLY A 156 -2.43 -0.99 -8.18
CA GLY A 156 -3.14 -2.27 -8.04
C GLY A 156 -4.13 -2.51 -9.19
N SER A 157 -4.89 -1.48 -9.59
CA SER A 157 -5.83 -1.57 -10.72
C SER A 157 -5.13 -1.84 -12.05
N VAL A 158 -4.01 -1.17 -12.31
CA VAL A 158 -3.21 -1.39 -13.52
C VAL A 158 -2.63 -2.81 -13.55
N LEU A 159 -2.16 -3.33 -12.40
CA LEU A 159 -1.65 -4.70 -12.32
C LEU A 159 -2.75 -5.75 -12.60
N LEU A 160 -4.02 -5.47 -12.29
CA LEU A 160 -5.13 -6.39 -12.60
C LEU A 160 -5.44 -6.51 -14.09
N LEU A 161 -4.99 -5.59 -14.95
CA LEU A 161 -5.29 -5.64 -16.39
C LEU A 161 -4.82 -6.96 -17.02
N TYR A 162 -3.62 -7.41 -16.68
CA TYR A 162 -3.06 -8.64 -17.25
C TYR A 162 -3.80 -9.92 -16.78
N PRO A 163 -4.03 -10.14 -15.47
CA PRO A 163 -4.85 -11.23 -14.97
C PRO A 163 -6.30 -11.19 -15.48
N ALA A 164 -6.90 -10.01 -15.63
CA ALA A 164 -8.27 -9.86 -16.13
C ALA A 164 -8.38 -10.30 -17.59
N VAL A 165 -7.42 -9.93 -18.44
CA VAL A 165 -7.32 -10.43 -19.80
C VAL A 165 -7.13 -11.96 -19.75
N LEU A 166 -6.17 -12.50 -19.00
CA LEU A 166 -6.00 -13.96 -18.89
C LEU A 166 -7.29 -14.69 -18.49
N ALA A 167 -8.05 -14.16 -17.53
CA ALA A 167 -9.31 -14.73 -17.08
C ALA A 167 -10.40 -14.69 -18.17
N TYR A 168 -10.53 -13.56 -18.88
CA TYR A 168 -11.48 -13.42 -19.99
C TYR A 168 -11.18 -14.43 -21.11
N TRP A 169 -9.91 -14.57 -21.47
CA TRP A 169 -9.46 -15.52 -22.48
C TRP A 169 -9.71 -16.95 -22.04
N GLY A 170 -9.34 -17.31 -20.81
CA GLY A 170 -9.61 -18.63 -20.25
C GLY A 170 -11.11 -18.95 -20.20
N TRP A 171 -11.96 -17.98 -19.88
CA TRP A 171 -13.42 -18.15 -19.88
C TRP A 171 -13.98 -18.42 -21.27
N ARG A 172 -13.56 -17.63 -22.27
CA ARG A 172 -14.00 -17.81 -23.66
C ARG A 172 -13.64 -19.19 -24.20
N ASP A 173 -12.40 -19.62 -23.97
CA ASP A 173 -11.91 -20.93 -24.41
C ASP A 173 -12.68 -22.09 -23.76
N LEU A 174 -13.11 -21.94 -22.49
CA LEU A 174 -13.95 -22.92 -21.82
C LEU A 174 -15.38 -22.96 -22.39
N TYR A 175 -15.92 -21.80 -22.79
CA TYR A 175 -17.26 -21.68 -23.34
C TYR A 175 -17.37 -22.31 -24.74
N ASP A 176 -16.45 -22.00 -25.65
CA ASP A 176 -16.42 -22.57 -27.01
C ASP A 176 -16.33 -24.11 -26.99
N ARG A 177 -15.67 -24.66 -25.96
CA ARG A 177 -15.56 -26.11 -25.72
C ARG A 177 -16.87 -26.78 -25.28
N ARG A 178 -17.78 -26.01 -24.65
CA ARG A 178 -19.08 -26.52 -24.21
C ARG A 178 -20.03 -26.64 -25.40
N GLU A 179 -19.97 -25.68 -26.30
CA GLU A 179 -20.82 -25.62 -27.51
C GLU A 179 -20.43 -26.72 -28.51
N SER A 180 -19.13 -26.85 -28.81
CA SER A 180 -18.61 -27.92 -29.68
C SER A 180 -18.79 -29.34 -29.14
N ARG A 181 -19.00 -29.53 -27.83
CA ARG A 181 -19.30 -30.86 -27.25
C ARG A 181 -20.78 -31.23 -27.36
N CYS A 182 -21.68 -30.24 -27.47
CA CYS A 182 -23.11 -30.46 -27.65
C CYS A 182 -23.51 -30.72 -29.12
N GLU A 183 -22.68 -30.34 -30.09
CA GLU A 183 -22.94 -30.62 -31.52
C GLU A 183 -22.58 -32.06 -31.95
N ILE A 184 -21.91 -32.84 -31.10
CA ILE A 184 -21.42 -34.20 -31.41
C ILE A 184 -22.29 -35.28 -30.71
N THR A 185 -23.45 -34.92 -30.16
CA THR A 185 -24.45 -35.84 -29.60
C THR A 185 -25.76 -35.73 -30.35
#